data_AF-A0A924HP48-F1
#
_entry.id   AF-A0A924HP48-F1
#
_cell.length_a   1.000
_cell.length_b   1.000
_cell.length_c   1.000
_cell.angle_alpha   90.00
_cell.angle_beta   90.00
_cell.angle_gamma   90.00
#
_symmetry.space_group_name_H-M   'P 1'
#
loop_
_entity.id
_entity.type
_entity.pdbx_description
1 polymer ?
#
loop_
_entity_poly.entity_id
_entity_poly.type
_entity_poly.pdbx_seq_one_letter_code
_entity_poly.pdbx_strand_id
1 'polypeptide(L)'
;MSAPKSSLSALTIGAIGVVYGDIGTSVLYAVKEIFGSGHVPFTEENIYGILSLIFWTLTVIVSIKYVVLVLRADNEGEGGLIAMLALASQAVKDKPELRRVLLSIGIFGTCLFYGDGVITPAISVLGAMEGLVVVSPQFGKYVVPLTLAVIFCLFWVQKRGTTGIGKLFGPITLVWFAVIAALGVWHIAGNPVILRALSPHYAVMFIWGNPGTAFIMLGAVVLCVTGAEALYTDLGHFGKKPIRLAWFSVVMPALTLNYFGQGALLLQNPDAVKNPFYMMAPDWALIPLVVLATMAAVIASQALITGAFSVTKQVIQLGYLPR
;
A
#
# COMPACT_ATOMS: atom_id res chain seq x y z
N MET A 1 -17.27 19.05 -26.77
CA MET A 1 -17.36 19.73 -25.46
C MET A 1 -16.22 19.25 -24.59
N SER A 2 -15.19 20.07 -24.40
CA SER A 2 -14.06 19.76 -23.52
C SER A 2 -14.53 19.81 -22.06
N ALA A 3 -14.42 18.68 -21.34
CA ALA A 3 -14.67 18.63 -19.91
C ALA A 3 -13.81 19.69 -19.19
N PRO A 4 -14.32 20.34 -18.12
CA PRO A 4 -13.52 21.29 -17.36
C PRO A 4 -12.28 20.56 -16.84
N LYS A 5 -11.09 21.05 -17.18
CA LYS A 5 -9.83 20.49 -16.68
C LYS A 5 -9.85 20.63 -15.16
N SER A 6 -10.07 19.52 -14.45
CA SER A 6 -9.93 19.47 -12.99
C SER A 6 -8.58 20.06 -12.60
N SER A 7 -8.54 20.88 -11.55
CA SER A 7 -7.30 21.54 -11.14
C SER A 7 -6.26 20.50 -10.74
N LEU A 8 -4.98 20.80 -10.97
CA LEU A 8 -3.87 19.92 -10.61
C LEU A 8 -3.96 19.48 -9.13
N SER A 9 -4.35 20.39 -8.24
CA SER A 9 -4.54 20.11 -6.82
C SER A 9 -5.67 19.12 -6.55
N ALA A 10 -6.83 19.27 -7.21
CA ALA A 10 -7.95 18.34 -7.05
C ALA A 10 -7.61 16.95 -7.56
N LEU A 11 -6.89 16.84 -8.69
CA LEU A 11 -6.39 15.56 -9.19
C LEU A 11 -5.35 14.94 -8.27
N THR A 12 -4.46 15.74 -7.67
CA THR A 12 -3.47 15.25 -6.70
C THR A 12 -4.15 14.72 -5.44
N ILE A 13 -5.13 15.44 -4.89
CA ILE A 13 -5.90 14.96 -3.72
C ILE A 13 -6.67 13.69 -4.07
N GLY A 14 -7.28 13.62 -5.26
CA GLY A 14 -7.93 12.40 -5.74
C GLY A 14 -6.95 11.22 -5.85
N ALA A 15 -5.74 11.46 -6.39
CA ALA A 15 -4.70 10.44 -6.48
C ALA A 15 -4.23 9.96 -5.11
N ILE A 16 -4.08 10.85 -4.12
CA ILE A 16 -3.76 10.47 -2.73
C ILE A 16 -4.79 9.46 -2.20
N GLY A 17 -6.08 9.69 -2.46
CA GLY A 17 -7.15 8.81 -2.00
C GLY A 17 -7.21 7.47 -2.72
N VAL A 18 -7.30 7.51 -4.04
CA VAL A 18 -7.59 6.32 -4.87
C VAL A 18 -6.34 5.51 -5.16
N VAL A 19 -5.23 6.17 -5.47
CA VAL A 19 -4.00 5.49 -5.92
C VAL A 19 -3.16 5.02 -4.75
N TYR A 20 -3.08 5.84 -3.69
CA TYR A 20 -2.16 5.60 -2.57
C TYR A 20 -2.84 5.11 -1.29
N GLY A 21 -4.16 4.89 -1.32
CA GLY A 21 -4.89 4.36 -0.18
C GLY A 21 -4.33 3.01 0.29
N ASP A 22 -4.08 2.09 -0.65
CA ASP A 22 -3.62 0.74 -0.34
C ASP A 22 -2.24 0.71 0.32
N ILE A 23 -1.22 1.22 -0.39
CA ILE A 23 0.13 1.35 0.16
C ILE A 23 0.14 2.18 1.45
N GLY A 24 -0.77 3.15 1.58
CA GLY A 24 -0.94 3.98 2.77
C GLY A 24 -1.37 3.20 4.02
N THR A 25 -2.08 2.09 3.85
CA THR A 25 -2.56 1.25 4.97
C THR A 25 -1.56 0.18 5.41
N SER A 26 -0.51 -0.06 4.63
CA SER A 26 0.53 -1.05 4.95
C SER A 26 1.27 -0.80 6.27
N VAL A 27 1.29 0.44 6.75
CA VAL A 27 1.86 0.80 8.07
C VAL A 27 1.17 0.10 9.24
N LEU A 28 -0.07 -0.36 9.07
CA LEU A 28 -0.84 -1.07 10.08
C LEU A 28 -0.27 -2.45 10.39
N TYR A 29 0.35 -3.10 9.40
CA TYR A 29 0.74 -4.51 9.50
C TYR A 29 2.20 -4.79 9.15
N ALA A 30 2.85 -4.02 8.26
CA ALA A 30 4.17 -4.40 7.73
C ALA A 30 5.25 -4.61 8.80
N VAL A 31 5.42 -3.66 9.74
CA VAL A 31 6.43 -3.79 10.81
C VAL A 31 6.06 -4.91 11.78
N LYS A 32 4.76 -5.04 12.11
CA LYS A 32 4.25 -6.12 12.96
C LYS A 32 4.55 -7.49 12.36
N GLU A 33 4.33 -7.69 11.07
CA GLU A 33 4.58 -8.97 10.39
C GLU A 33 6.08 -9.29 10.30
N ILE A 34 6.91 -8.26 10.03
CA ILE A 34 8.36 -8.42 9.95
C ILE A 34 8.94 -8.92 11.29
N PHE A 35 8.62 -8.26 12.41
CA PHE A 35 9.17 -8.63 13.72
C PHE A 35 8.36 -9.69 14.47
N GLY A 36 7.05 -9.77 14.24
CA GLY A 36 6.13 -10.69 14.93
C GLY A 36 6.27 -12.14 14.49
N SER A 37 6.87 -12.40 13.31
CA SER A 37 7.10 -13.76 12.82
C SER A 37 8.14 -14.55 13.63
N GLY A 38 8.95 -13.88 14.48
CA GLY A 38 9.99 -14.52 15.30
C GLY A 38 11.24 -14.96 14.54
N HIS A 39 11.29 -14.78 13.21
CA HIS A 39 12.45 -15.17 12.39
C HIS A 39 13.62 -14.19 12.52
N VAL A 40 13.38 -12.97 13.00
CA VAL A 40 14.42 -11.96 13.26
C VAL A 40 14.46 -11.67 14.76
N PRO A 41 15.62 -11.87 15.42
CA PRO A 41 15.81 -11.43 16.78
C PRO A 41 15.58 -9.92 16.90
N PHE A 42 14.87 -9.51 17.93
CA PHE A 42 14.64 -8.11 18.20
C PHE A 42 15.91 -7.47 18.79
N THR A 43 16.78 -6.99 17.90
CA THR A 43 18.02 -6.27 18.25
C THR A 43 18.02 -4.92 17.57
N GLU A 44 18.76 -3.96 18.14
CA GLU A 44 18.89 -2.63 17.55
C GLU A 44 19.40 -2.70 16.11
N GLU A 45 20.44 -3.51 15.86
CA GLU A 45 21.02 -3.70 14.53
C GLU A 45 19.98 -4.18 13.51
N ASN A 46 19.13 -5.14 13.89
CA ASN A 46 18.08 -5.66 13.03
C ASN A 46 16.99 -4.60 12.76
N ILE A 47 16.68 -3.75 13.75
CA ILE A 47 15.75 -2.62 13.57
C ILE A 47 16.30 -1.65 12.51
N TYR A 48 17.56 -1.23 12.61
CA TYR A 48 18.18 -0.37 11.59
C TYR A 48 18.23 -1.04 10.22
N GLY A 49 18.60 -2.33 10.16
CA GLY A 49 18.66 -3.11 8.92
C GLY A 49 17.31 -3.20 8.20
N ILE A 50 16.26 -3.54 8.95
CA ILE A 50 14.90 -3.66 8.43
C ILE A 50 14.33 -2.31 7.99
N LEU A 51 14.49 -1.25 8.80
CA LEU A 51 14.01 0.08 8.40
C LEU A 51 14.72 0.59 7.15
N SER A 52 16.02 0.33 7.03
CA SER A 52 16.77 0.60 5.81
C SER A 52 16.24 -0.22 4.63
N LEU A 53 15.92 -1.50 4.82
CA LEU A 53 15.31 -2.33 3.77
C LEU A 53 13.96 -1.76 3.31
N ILE A 54 13.09 -1.38 4.24
CA ILE A 54 11.79 -0.77 3.93
C ILE A 54 11.99 0.52 3.14
N PHE A 55 12.83 1.44 3.62
CA PHE A 55 13.07 2.72 2.95
C PHE A 55 13.61 2.54 1.52
N TRP A 56 14.62 1.69 1.35
CA TRP A 56 15.20 1.45 0.04
C TRP A 56 14.29 0.63 -0.87
N THR A 57 13.41 -0.20 -0.31
CA THR A 57 12.36 -0.90 -1.07
C THR A 57 11.33 0.09 -1.60
N LEU A 58 10.81 1.00 -0.77
CA LEU A 58 9.94 2.10 -1.22
C LEU A 58 10.62 2.99 -2.28
N THR A 59 11.91 3.26 -2.10
CA THR A 59 12.68 4.10 -3.03
C THR A 59 12.88 3.40 -4.38
N VAL A 60 13.39 2.16 -4.38
CA VAL A 60 13.71 1.44 -5.61
C VAL A 60 12.45 0.95 -6.32
N ILE A 61 11.54 0.30 -5.60
CA ILE A 61 10.35 -0.30 -6.22
C ILE A 61 9.33 0.78 -6.57
N VAL A 62 8.92 1.61 -5.60
CA VAL A 62 7.81 2.54 -5.85
C VAL A 62 8.30 3.80 -6.54
N SER A 63 9.35 4.46 -6.00
CA SER A 63 9.80 5.75 -6.54
C SER A 63 10.49 5.60 -7.90
N ILE A 64 11.49 4.71 -8.00
CA ILE A 64 12.28 4.57 -9.23
C ILE A 64 11.52 3.72 -10.25
N LYS A 65 11.19 2.46 -9.91
CA LYS A 65 10.52 1.55 -10.86
C LYS A 65 9.13 2.05 -11.21
N TYR A 66 8.20 2.22 -10.27
CA TYR A 66 6.82 2.57 -10.64
C TYR A 66 6.67 4.04 -11.08
N VAL A 67 7.00 4.99 -10.20
CA VAL A 67 6.69 6.42 -10.39
C VAL A 67 7.55 7.08 -11.49
N VAL A 68 8.84 6.74 -11.56
CA VAL A 68 9.75 7.34 -12.56
C VAL A 68 9.75 6.59 -13.88
N LEU A 69 9.82 5.25 -13.86
CA LEU A 69 9.95 4.43 -15.08
C LEU A 69 8.60 3.95 -15.62
N VAL A 70 7.82 3.17 -14.87
CA VAL A 70 6.59 2.52 -15.37
C VAL A 70 5.54 3.55 -15.78
N LEU A 71 5.36 4.65 -15.05
CA LEU A 71 4.45 5.72 -15.47
C LEU A 71 4.84 6.37 -16.82
N ARG A 72 6.04 6.13 -17.37
CA ARG A 72 6.41 6.58 -18.72
C ARG A 72 5.87 5.67 -19.82
N ALA A 73 5.65 4.39 -19.52
CA ALA A 73 5.16 3.39 -20.45
C ALA A 73 3.62 3.40 -20.48
N ASP A 74 3.01 4.49 -20.95
CA ASP A 74 1.56 4.56 -21.15
C ASP A 74 1.16 4.13 -22.55
N ASN A 75 -0.07 3.63 -22.70
CA ASN A 75 -0.70 3.38 -23.99
C ASN A 75 -1.84 4.38 -24.20
N GLU A 76 -1.62 5.41 -25.02
CA GLU A 76 -2.61 6.49 -25.25
C GLU A 76 -3.09 7.18 -23.95
N GLY A 77 -2.22 7.31 -22.95
CA GLY A 77 -2.55 7.87 -21.64
C GLY A 77 -3.10 6.86 -20.63
N GLU A 78 -3.47 5.65 -21.06
CA GLU A 78 -3.91 4.56 -20.17
C GLU A 78 -2.72 3.74 -19.66
N GLY A 79 -2.85 3.23 -18.44
CA GLY A 79 -1.89 2.33 -17.83
C GLY A 79 -2.55 1.03 -17.33
N GLY A 80 -1.82 0.26 -16.54
CA GLY A 80 -2.26 -1.02 -16.02
C GLY A 80 -1.74 -2.24 -16.80
N LEU A 81 -1.85 -3.41 -16.17
CA LEU A 81 -1.30 -4.67 -16.66
C LEU A 81 -1.73 -4.98 -18.10
N ILE A 82 -2.98 -4.65 -18.45
CA ILE A 82 -3.55 -4.94 -19.77
C ILE A 82 -3.14 -3.89 -20.81
N ALA A 83 -2.95 -2.62 -20.43
CA ALA A 83 -2.34 -1.64 -21.34
C ALA A 83 -0.91 -2.06 -21.72
N MET A 84 -0.13 -2.55 -20.74
CA MET A 84 1.18 -3.16 -21.00
C MET A 84 1.07 -4.42 -21.87
N LEU A 85 0.10 -5.29 -21.61
CA LEU A 85 -0.10 -6.50 -22.39
C LEU A 85 -0.47 -6.19 -23.85
N ALA A 86 -1.32 -5.18 -24.09
CA ALA A 86 -1.69 -4.71 -25.41
C ALA A 86 -0.47 -4.16 -26.16
N LEU A 87 0.30 -3.27 -25.53
CA LEU A 87 1.55 -2.73 -26.08
C LEU A 87 2.55 -3.83 -26.40
N ALA A 88 2.77 -4.76 -25.47
CA ALA A 88 3.72 -5.87 -25.65
C ALA A 88 3.27 -6.80 -26.78
N SER A 89 1.99 -7.19 -26.81
CA SER A 89 1.39 -8.05 -27.84
C SER A 89 1.45 -7.40 -29.23
N GLN A 90 1.27 -6.08 -29.31
CA GLN A 90 1.36 -5.33 -30.56
C GLN A 90 2.80 -5.16 -31.04
N ALA A 91 3.76 -4.94 -30.14
CA ALA A 91 5.18 -4.86 -30.45
C ALA A 91 5.75 -6.16 -31.02
N VAL A 92 5.16 -7.31 -30.67
CA VAL A 92 5.56 -8.64 -31.17
C VAL A 92 4.55 -9.26 -32.14
N LYS A 93 3.71 -8.44 -32.78
CA LYS A 93 2.63 -8.92 -33.68
C LYS A 93 3.12 -9.91 -34.75
N ASP A 94 4.35 -9.73 -35.23
CA ASP A 94 4.96 -10.53 -36.30
C ASP A 94 5.64 -11.82 -35.77
N LYS A 95 5.62 -12.04 -34.45
CA LYS A 95 6.20 -13.21 -33.77
C LYS A 95 5.13 -13.98 -32.97
N PRO A 96 4.39 -14.91 -33.60
CA PRO A 96 3.21 -15.53 -33.01
C PRO A 96 3.51 -16.34 -31.73
N GLU A 97 4.65 -17.02 -31.67
CA GLU A 97 5.05 -17.78 -30.47
C GLU A 97 5.32 -16.86 -29.27
N LEU A 98 6.09 -15.78 -29.50
CA LEU A 98 6.39 -14.80 -28.46
C LEU A 98 5.13 -14.10 -27.97
N ARG A 99 4.20 -13.77 -28.89
CA ARG A 99 2.89 -13.21 -28.55
C ARG A 99 2.09 -14.15 -27.64
N ARG A 100 2.08 -15.45 -27.93
CA ARG A 100 1.38 -16.45 -27.11
C ARG A 100 1.98 -16.54 -25.71
N VAL A 101 3.31 -16.55 -25.59
CA VAL A 101 4.00 -16.55 -24.28
C VAL A 101 3.67 -15.30 -23.48
N LEU A 102 3.71 -14.12 -24.09
CA LEU A 102 3.37 -12.86 -23.42
C LEU A 102 1.91 -12.82 -22.95
N LEU A 103 0.97 -13.30 -23.77
CA LEU A 103 -0.43 -13.43 -23.37
C LEU A 103 -0.60 -14.36 -22.17
N SER A 104 0.06 -15.52 -22.15
CA SER A 104 0.05 -16.43 -21.00
C SER A 104 0.60 -15.78 -19.73
N ILE A 105 1.71 -15.03 -19.84
CA ILE A 105 2.29 -14.27 -18.71
C ILE A 105 1.30 -13.20 -18.22
N GLY A 106 0.64 -12.49 -19.12
CA GLY A 106 -0.36 -11.48 -18.78
C GLY A 106 -1.60 -12.05 -18.07
N ILE A 107 -2.09 -13.20 -18.52
CA ILE A 107 -3.20 -13.91 -17.86
C ILE A 107 -2.76 -14.40 -16.48
N PHE A 108 -1.56 -14.96 -16.37
CA PHE A 108 -1.00 -15.36 -15.08
C PHE A 108 -0.91 -14.17 -14.10
N GLY A 109 -0.41 -13.02 -14.56
CA GLY A 109 -0.38 -11.80 -13.75
C GLY A 109 -1.77 -11.29 -13.38
N THR A 110 -2.76 -11.46 -14.25
CA THR A 110 -4.17 -11.15 -13.96
C THR A 110 -4.73 -12.03 -12.85
N CYS A 111 -4.41 -13.32 -12.85
CA CYS A 111 -4.79 -14.23 -11.76
C CYS A 111 -4.14 -13.82 -10.42
N LEU A 112 -2.85 -13.43 -10.44
CA LEU A 112 -2.17 -12.92 -9.25
C LEU A 112 -2.84 -11.64 -8.72
N PHE A 113 -3.23 -10.73 -9.61
CA PHE A 113 -3.95 -9.51 -9.25
C PHE A 113 -5.32 -9.78 -8.61
N TYR A 114 -6.05 -10.81 -9.05
CA TYR A 114 -7.27 -11.23 -8.35
C TYR A 114 -7.00 -11.82 -6.97
N GLY A 115 -5.89 -12.56 -6.81
CA GLY A 115 -5.45 -13.04 -5.50
C GLY A 115 -5.23 -11.89 -4.53
N ASP A 116 -4.51 -10.86 -4.98
CA ASP A 116 -4.30 -9.63 -4.23
C ASP A 116 -5.63 -8.92 -3.91
N GLY A 117 -6.53 -8.83 -4.90
CA GLY A 117 -7.90 -8.33 -4.77
C GLY A 117 -8.75 -8.96 -3.67
N VAL A 118 -8.46 -10.21 -3.30
CA VAL A 118 -9.13 -10.93 -2.22
C VAL A 118 -8.42 -10.72 -0.87
N ILE A 119 -7.08 -10.73 -0.87
CA ILE A 119 -6.27 -10.71 0.35
C ILE A 119 -6.23 -9.32 0.97
N THR A 120 -6.01 -8.28 0.18
CA THR A 120 -5.75 -6.93 0.67
C THR A 120 -6.91 -6.32 1.46
N PRO A 121 -8.20 -6.42 1.04
CA PRO A 121 -9.30 -5.94 1.86
C PRO A 121 -9.40 -6.64 3.22
N ALA A 122 -9.06 -7.94 3.26
CA ALA A 122 -9.07 -8.70 4.50
C ALA A 122 -7.95 -8.25 5.44
N ILE A 123 -6.71 -8.17 4.94
CA ILE A 123 -5.54 -7.79 5.76
C ILE A 123 -5.64 -6.33 6.22
N SER A 124 -5.97 -5.39 5.34
CA SER A 124 -6.02 -3.97 5.70
C SER A 124 -7.14 -3.67 6.69
N VAL A 125 -8.34 -4.24 6.52
CA VAL A 125 -9.44 -4.04 7.48
C VAL A 125 -9.16 -4.77 8.79
N LEU A 126 -8.59 -5.98 8.75
CA LEU A 126 -8.20 -6.69 9.97
C LEU A 126 -7.15 -5.89 10.75
N GLY A 127 -6.09 -5.42 10.09
CA GLY A 127 -5.05 -4.58 10.69
C GLY A 127 -5.64 -3.31 11.30
N ALA A 128 -6.64 -2.69 10.67
CA ALA A 128 -7.36 -1.58 11.27
C ALA A 128 -8.12 -1.99 12.54
N MET A 129 -8.87 -3.10 12.51
CA MET A 129 -9.68 -3.55 13.66
C MET A 129 -8.84 -4.07 14.84
N GLU A 130 -7.62 -4.55 14.60
CA GLU A 130 -6.70 -5.00 15.66
C GLU A 130 -6.32 -3.90 16.66
N GLY A 131 -6.46 -2.62 16.30
CA GLY A 131 -6.25 -1.52 17.25
C GLY A 131 -7.22 -1.55 18.44
N LEU A 132 -8.38 -2.20 18.30
CA LEU A 132 -9.30 -2.41 19.43
C LEU A 132 -8.68 -3.27 20.54
N VAL A 133 -7.78 -4.20 20.20
CA VAL A 133 -7.08 -5.04 21.20
C VAL A 133 -6.14 -4.19 22.06
N VAL A 134 -5.57 -3.13 21.49
CA VAL A 134 -4.72 -2.17 22.20
C VAL A 134 -5.55 -1.29 23.14
N VAL A 135 -6.77 -0.91 22.72
CA VAL A 135 -7.71 -0.18 23.59
C VAL A 135 -8.12 -1.05 24.79
N SER A 136 -8.45 -2.31 24.55
CA SER A 136 -8.86 -3.24 25.60
C SER A 136 -8.77 -4.69 25.09
N PRO A 137 -8.00 -5.58 25.76
CA PRO A 137 -7.84 -6.98 25.34
C PRO A 137 -9.17 -7.75 25.18
N GLN A 138 -10.21 -7.34 25.89
CA GLN A 138 -11.56 -7.91 25.82
C GLN A 138 -12.19 -7.76 24.42
N PHE A 139 -11.74 -6.79 23.62
CA PHE A 139 -12.19 -6.61 22.25
C PHE A 139 -11.62 -7.63 21.25
N GLY A 140 -10.61 -8.43 21.63
CA GLY A 140 -10.01 -9.44 20.75
C GLY A 140 -11.00 -10.41 20.12
N LYS A 141 -12.04 -10.83 20.88
CA LYS A 141 -13.11 -11.70 20.38
C LYS A 141 -14.03 -11.04 19.35
N TYR A 142 -14.02 -9.71 19.26
CA TYR A 142 -14.85 -8.93 18.34
C TYR A 142 -14.10 -8.45 17.10
N VAL A 143 -12.77 -8.56 17.06
CA VAL A 143 -11.95 -8.12 15.90
C VAL A 143 -12.42 -8.79 14.62
N VAL A 144 -12.45 -10.13 14.57
CA VAL A 144 -12.87 -10.86 13.36
C VAL A 144 -14.33 -10.59 12.99
N PRO A 145 -15.33 -10.68 13.90
CA PRO A 145 -16.71 -10.32 13.60
C PRO A 145 -16.90 -8.90 13.05
N LEU A 146 -16.20 -7.91 13.61
CA LEU A 146 -16.30 -6.52 13.17
C LEU A 146 -15.61 -6.32 11.81
N THR A 147 -14.46 -6.96 11.56
CA THR A 147 -13.82 -6.98 10.24
C THR A 147 -14.78 -7.50 9.17
N LEU A 148 -15.45 -8.63 9.44
CA LEU A 148 -16.45 -9.19 8.53
C LEU A 148 -17.63 -8.25 8.32
N ALA A 149 -18.11 -7.58 9.37
CA ALA A 149 -19.18 -6.60 9.26
C ALA A 149 -18.76 -5.38 8.41
N VAL A 150 -17.53 -4.87 8.57
CA VAL A 150 -16.99 -3.76 7.76
C VAL A 150 -16.89 -4.17 6.30
N ILE A 151 -16.31 -5.34 6.01
CA ILE A 151 -16.19 -5.87 4.64
C ILE A 151 -17.59 -6.10 4.03
N PHE A 152 -18.52 -6.66 4.77
CA PHE A 152 -19.90 -6.84 4.31
C PHE A 152 -20.56 -5.51 3.94
N CYS A 153 -20.47 -4.52 4.84
CA CYS A 153 -20.99 -3.17 4.59
C CYS A 153 -20.32 -2.51 3.38
N LEU A 154 -19.01 -2.70 3.22
CA LEU A 154 -18.23 -2.22 2.09
C LEU A 154 -18.80 -2.75 0.76
N PHE A 155 -18.95 -4.07 0.64
CA PHE A 155 -19.50 -4.69 -0.57
C PHE A 155 -21.00 -4.37 -0.77
N TRP A 156 -21.76 -4.20 0.31
CA TRP A 156 -23.17 -3.84 0.22
C TRP A 156 -23.39 -2.44 -0.34
N VAL A 157 -22.60 -1.45 0.12
CA VAL A 157 -22.65 -0.07 -0.37
C VAL A 157 -22.17 0.04 -1.82
N GLN A 158 -21.15 -0.75 -2.21
CA GLN A 158 -20.63 -0.77 -3.59
C GLN A 158 -21.70 -1.06 -4.65
N LYS A 159 -22.72 -1.88 -4.33
CA LYS A 159 -23.81 -2.20 -5.26
C LYS A 159 -24.57 -0.97 -5.75
N ARG A 160 -24.50 0.15 -5.04
CA ARG A 160 -25.17 1.41 -5.37
C ARG A 160 -24.30 2.38 -6.18
N GLY A 161 -23.08 2.00 -6.54
CA GLY A 161 -22.12 2.80 -7.29
C GLY A 161 -21.14 3.60 -6.42
N THR A 162 -19.93 3.82 -6.92
CA THR A 162 -18.80 4.43 -6.20
C THR A 162 -18.59 5.91 -6.50
N THR A 163 -19.30 6.47 -7.50
CA THR A 163 -19.08 7.81 -8.04
C THR A 163 -19.28 8.95 -7.02
N GLY A 164 -20.24 8.79 -6.09
CA GLY A 164 -20.51 9.79 -5.05
C GLY A 164 -19.51 9.75 -3.90
N ILE A 165 -19.03 8.57 -3.53
CA ILE A 165 -18.19 8.32 -2.35
C ILE A 165 -16.72 8.65 -2.65
N GLY A 166 -16.28 8.48 -3.91
CA GLY A 166 -14.91 8.76 -4.34
C GLY A 166 -14.44 10.19 -4.08
N LYS A 167 -15.36 11.17 -3.93
CA LYS A 167 -15.03 12.56 -3.57
C LYS A 167 -14.44 12.70 -2.17
N LEU A 168 -14.84 11.82 -1.24
CA LEU A 168 -14.36 11.84 0.15
C LEU A 168 -13.07 11.05 0.34
N PHE A 169 -12.68 10.21 -0.62
CA PHE A 169 -11.49 9.37 -0.50
C PHE A 169 -10.22 10.23 -0.37
N GLY A 170 -10.03 11.20 -1.26
CA GLY A 170 -8.87 12.09 -1.21
C GLY A 170 -8.68 12.81 0.13
N PRO A 171 -9.67 13.56 0.62
CA PRO A 171 -9.57 14.24 1.92
C PRO A 171 -9.33 13.31 3.11
N ILE A 172 -10.03 12.17 3.20
CA ILE A 172 -9.87 11.22 4.31
C ILE A 172 -8.45 10.64 4.29
N THR A 173 -7.96 10.21 3.13
CA THR A 173 -6.62 9.63 3.02
C THR A 173 -5.53 10.68 3.23
N LEU A 174 -5.77 11.95 2.88
CA LEU A 174 -4.85 13.04 3.22
C LEU A 174 -4.75 13.25 4.74
N VAL A 175 -5.88 13.21 5.46
CA VAL A 175 -5.89 13.27 6.93
C VAL A 175 -5.17 12.06 7.52
N TRP A 176 -5.38 10.86 6.96
CA TRP A 176 -4.64 9.66 7.33
C TRP A 176 -3.12 9.85 7.21
N PHE A 177 -2.64 10.30 6.05
CA PHE A 177 -1.21 10.55 5.83
C PHE A 177 -0.64 11.62 6.79
N ALA A 178 -1.41 12.67 7.07
CA ALA A 178 -1.01 13.68 8.04
C ALA A 178 -0.89 13.11 9.47
N VAL A 179 -1.84 12.27 9.89
CA VAL A 179 -1.84 11.63 11.22
C VAL A 179 -0.67 10.66 11.37
N ILE A 180 -0.44 9.78 10.40
CA ILE A 180 0.68 8.81 10.50
C ILE A 180 2.04 9.52 10.46
N ALA A 181 2.16 10.63 9.71
CA ALA A 181 3.36 11.46 9.68
C ALA A 181 3.58 12.15 11.03
N ALA A 182 2.53 12.70 11.64
CA ALA A 182 2.61 13.35 12.94
C ALA A 182 3.04 12.36 14.05
N LEU A 183 2.44 11.16 14.07
CA LEU A 183 2.87 10.08 14.98
C LEU A 183 4.32 9.69 14.73
N GLY A 184 4.73 9.59 13.46
CA GLY A 184 6.11 9.33 13.07
C GLY A 184 7.10 10.35 13.64
N VAL A 185 6.84 11.63 13.39
CA VAL A 185 7.66 12.75 13.88
C VAL A 185 7.75 12.76 15.41
N TRP A 186 6.65 12.51 16.11
CA TRP A 186 6.64 12.46 17.57
C TRP A 186 7.65 11.46 18.13
N HIS A 187 7.65 10.22 17.62
CA HIS A 187 8.57 9.17 18.10
C HIS A 187 10.01 9.38 17.61
N ILE A 188 10.19 9.88 16.39
CA ILE A 188 11.53 10.24 15.88
C ILE A 188 12.15 11.35 16.71
N ALA A 189 11.37 12.34 17.17
CA ALA A 189 11.88 13.41 18.02
C ALA A 189 12.44 12.88 19.35
N GLY A 190 11.87 11.79 19.88
CA GLY A 190 12.38 11.10 21.07
C GLY A 190 13.64 10.27 20.83
N ASN A 191 13.87 9.77 19.62
CA ASN A 191 15.09 9.05 19.24
C ASN A 191 15.54 9.39 17.80
N PRO A 192 16.16 10.56 17.58
CA PRO A 192 16.51 11.02 16.24
C PRO A 192 17.61 10.19 15.58
N VAL A 193 18.35 9.40 16.37
CA VAL A 193 19.41 8.52 15.87
C VAL A 193 18.86 7.46 14.91
N ILE A 194 17.56 7.13 15.01
CA ILE A 194 16.87 6.19 14.10
C ILE A 194 17.00 6.59 12.62
N LEU A 195 17.15 7.88 12.33
CA LEU A 195 17.31 8.40 10.97
C LEU A 195 18.57 7.88 10.28
N ARG A 196 19.55 7.35 11.03
CA ARG A 196 20.72 6.66 10.43
C ARG A 196 20.29 5.48 9.56
N ALA A 197 19.14 4.85 9.83
CA ALA A 197 18.59 3.77 9.01
C ALA A 197 18.25 4.20 7.56
N LEU A 198 18.29 5.49 7.22
CA LEU A 198 18.22 5.94 5.82
C LEU A 198 19.44 5.47 4.99
N SER A 199 20.57 5.24 5.64
CA SER A 199 21.78 4.79 4.96
C SER A 199 21.60 3.34 4.46
N PRO A 200 21.81 3.07 3.15
CA PRO A 200 21.68 1.73 2.58
C PRO A 200 22.67 0.73 3.20
N HIS A 201 23.71 1.25 3.86
CA HIS A 201 24.68 0.45 4.59
C HIS A 201 24.02 -0.52 5.58
N TYR A 202 22.96 -0.09 6.28
CA TYR A 202 22.28 -0.95 7.26
C TYR A 202 21.54 -2.11 6.60
N ALA A 203 20.82 -1.86 5.49
CA ALA A 203 20.19 -2.92 4.71
C ALA A 203 21.21 -3.92 4.18
N VAL A 204 22.31 -3.41 3.64
CA VAL A 204 23.38 -4.22 3.04
C VAL A 204 24.10 -5.08 4.08
N MET A 205 24.42 -4.50 5.25
CA MET A 205 24.99 -5.24 6.38
C MET A 205 24.05 -6.33 6.89
N PHE A 206 22.75 -6.03 7.00
CA PHE A 206 21.75 -7.02 7.41
C PHE A 206 21.66 -8.20 6.43
N ILE A 207 21.65 -7.92 5.12
CA ILE A 207 21.62 -8.96 4.08
C ILE A 207 22.89 -9.83 4.14
N TRP A 208 24.07 -9.22 4.27
CA TRP A 208 25.32 -9.98 4.33
C TRP A 208 25.49 -10.79 5.62
N GLY A 209 25.05 -10.24 6.75
CA GLY A 209 25.12 -10.92 8.04
C GLY A 209 24.11 -12.07 8.17
N ASN A 210 22.95 -11.96 7.51
CA ASN A 210 21.85 -12.91 7.68
C ASN A 210 21.14 -13.25 6.35
N PRO A 211 21.81 -13.85 5.35
CA PRO A 211 21.26 -13.99 3.99
C PRO A 211 19.96 -14.81 3.94
N GLY A 212 19.86 -15.90 4.70
CA GLY A 212 18.64 -16.73 4.76
C GLY A 212 17.46 -15.98 5.39
N THR A 213 17.69 -15.35 6.54
CA THR A 213 16.68 -14.53 7.23
C THR A 213 16.29 -13.33 6.39
N ALA A 214 17.25 -12.67 5.74
CA ALA A 214 17.00 -11.53 4.86
C ALA A 214 16.12 -11.92 3.66
N PHE A 215 16.32 -13.11 3.07
CA PHE A 215 15.45 -13.61 2.01
C PHE A 215 14.01 -13.79 2.48
N ILE A 216 13.79 -14.39 3.65
CA ILE A 216 12.44 -14.53 4.24
C ILE A 216 11.84 -13.15 4.55
N MET A 217 12.66 -12.24 5.11
CA MET A 217 12.24 -10.90 5.49
C MET A 217 11.91 -10.02 4.30
N LEU A 218 12.56 -10.20 3.15
CA LEU A 218 12.16 -9.52 1.92
C LEU A 218 10.70 -9.83 1.57
N GLY A 219 10.22 -11.04 1.82
CA GLY A 219 8.81 -11.40 1.66
C GLY A 219 7.88 -10.55 2.53
N ALA A 220 8.24 -10.31 3.79
CA ALA A 220 7.48 -9.44 4.70
C ALA A 220 7.65 -7.95 4.35
N VAL A 221 8.83 -7.52 3.91
CA VAL A 221 9.10 -6.15 3.46
C VAL A 221 8.28 -5.83 2.19
N VAL A 222 7.97 -6.79 1.34
CA VAL A 222 7.08 -6.57 0.18
C VAL A 222 5.71 -6.04 0.60
N LEU A 223 5.25 -6.30 1.83
CA LEU A 223 4.01 -5.74 2.37
C LEU A 223 4.02 -4.21 2.46
N CYS A 224 5.18 -3.53 2.45
CA CYS A 224 5.24 -2.07 2.42
C CYS A 224 5.06 -1.46 1.03
N VAL A 225 5.08 -2.28 -0.04
CA VAL A 225 4.92 -1.85 -1.43
C VAL A 225 3.68 -2.43 -2.10
N THR A 226 2.82 -3.13 -1.36
CA THR A 226 1.50 -3.53 -1.84
C THR A 226 0.69 -2.30 -2.23
N GLY A 227 -0.08 -2.37 -3.31
CA GLY A 227 -0.76 -1.21 -3.89
C GLY A 227 0.10 -0.42 -4.87
N ALA A 228 1.38 -0.76 -5.08
CA ALA A 228 2.23 -0.03 -6.02
C ALA A 228 1.77 -0.21 -7.50
N GLU A 229 1.10 -1.31 -7.80
CA GLU A 229 0.48 -1.59 -9.09
C GLU A 229 -0.73 -0.69 -9.37
N ALA A 230 -1.43 -0.22 -8.33
CA ALA A 230 -2.55 0.72 -8.46
C ALA A 230 -2.11 2.07 -9.07
N LEU A 231 -0.84 2.46 -8.86
CA LEU A 231 -0.26 3.64 -9.52
C LEU A 231 -0.37 3.57 -11.04
N TYR A 232 -0.21 2.37 -11.59
CA TYR A 232 -0.18 2.20 -13.03
C TYR A 232 -1.59 2.04 -13.60
N THR A 233 -2.50 1.36 -12.91
CA THR A 233 -3.89 1.19 -13.37
C THR A 233 -4.67 2.50 -13.45
N ASP A 234 -4.40 3.44 -12.55
CA ASP A 234 -5.13 4.71 -12.45
C ASP A 234 -4.48 5.85 -13.24
N LEU A 235 -3.52 5.53 -14.10
CA LEU A 235 -2.82 6.50 -14.93
C LEU A 235 -3.76 7.24 -15.88
N GLY A 236 -4.74 6.55 -16.49
CA GLY A 236 -5.72 7.18 -17.38
C GLY A 236 -6.63 8.17 -16.67
N HIS A 237 -6.91 7.95 -15.39
CA HIS A 237 -7.82 8.79 -14.61
C HIS A 237 -7.15 10.06 -14.06
N PHE A 238 -5.95 9.94 -13.50
CA PHE A 238 -5.26 11.06 -12.84
C PHE A 238 -4.09 11.63 -13.66
N GLY A 239 -3.46 10.83 -14.51
CA GLY A 239 -2.26 11.20 -15.24
C GLY A 239 -0.98 11.18 -14.40
N LYS A 240 0.16 11.29 -15.10
CA LYS A 240 1.51 11.10 -14.51
C LYS A 240 1.87 12.16 -13.45
N LYS A 241 1.50 13.43 -13.70
CA LYS A 241 1.92 14.56 -12.85
C LYS A 241 1.26 14.54 -11.46
N PRO A 242 -0.07 14.36 -11.32
CA PRO A 242 -0.71 14.29 -10.02
C PRO A 242 -0.22 13.12 -9.17
N ILE A 243 -0.06 11.95 -9.77
CA ILE A 243 0.46 10.74 -9.12
C ILE A 243 1.88 11.00 -8.57
N ARG A 244 2.78 11.54 -9.39
CA ARG A 244 4.15 11.92 -8.95
C ARG A 244 4.15 12.93 -7.81
N LEU A 245 3.32 13.97 -7.90
CA LEU A 245 3.27 15.00 -6.88
C LEU A 245 2.77 14.41 -5.56
N ALA A 246 1.67 13.63 -5.59
CA ALA A 246 1.14 12.95 -4.42
C ALA A 246 2.19 12.06 -3.73
N TRP A 247 2.94 11.27 -4.52
CA TRP A 247 3.99 10.40 -4.00
C TRP A 247 5.09 11.16 -3.25
N PHE A 248 5.75 12.08 -3.94
CA PHE A 248 6.96 12.72 -3.40
C PHE A 248 6.66 13.79 -2.35
N SER A 249 5.46 14.39 -2.36
CA SER A 249 5.10 15.46 -1.41
C SER A 249 4.37 14.98 -0.16
N VAL A 250 3.58 13.89 -0.25
CA VAL A 250 2.74 13.44 0.87
C VAL A 250 3.04 12.00 1.25
N VAL A 251 2.89 11.07 0.30
CA VAL A 251 2.81 9.64 0.61
C VAL A 251 4.15 9.08 1.07
N MET A 252 5.22 9.26 0.28
CA MET A 252 6.55 8.75 0.63
C MET A 252 7.09 9.38 1.92
N PRO A 253 7.01 10.71 2.14
CA PRO A 253 7.40 11.31 3.41
C PRO A 253 6.61 10.75 4.59
N ALA A 254 5.28 10.65 4.49
CA ALA A 254 4.44 10.16 5.57
C ALA A 254 4.72 8.70 5.94
N LEU A 255 4.87 7.82 4.93
CA LEU A 255 5.23 6.42 5.14
C LEU A 255 6.61 6.29 5.79
N THR A 256 7.60 7.03 5.28
CA THR A 256 8.96 7.02 5.83
C THR A 256 8.96 7.48 7.29
N LEU A 257 8.32 8.60 7.59
CA LEU A 257 8.20 9.11 8.96
C LEU A 257 7.51 8.09 9.88
N ASN A 258 6.44 7.45 9.41
CA ASN A 258 5.72 6.49 10.22
C ASN A 258 6.56 5.23 10.50
N TYR A 259 7.18 4.61 9.49
CA TYR A 259 8.03 3.44 9.69
C TYR A 259 9.22 3.73 10.62
N PHE A 260 9.86 4.89 10.46
CA PHE A 260 10.97 5.28 11.32
C PHE A 260 10.50 5.61 12.74
N GLY A 261 9.32 6.19 12.89
CA GLY A 261 8.68 6.38 14.19
C GLY A 261 8.34 5.06 14.88
N GLN A 262 7.83 4.07 14.15
CA GLN A 262 7.62 2.71 14.69
C GLN A 262 8.95 2.10 15.15
N GLY A 263 10.01 2.24 14.36
CA GLY A 263 11.36 1.80 14.76
C GLY A 263 11.90 2.52 15.99
N ALA A 264 11.68 3.83 16.11
CA ALA A 264 12.07 4.61 17.28
C ALA A 264 11.32 4.17 18.54
N LEU A 265 10.02 3.90 18.44
CA LEU A 265 9.21 3.32 19.51
C LEU A 265 9.76 1.96 19.93
N LEU A 266 10.05 1.09 18.95
CA LEU A 266 10.56 -0.26 19.18
C LEU A 266 11.92 -0.27 19.90
N LEU A 267 12.80 0.69 19.60
CA LEU A 267 14.07 0.83 20.33
C LEU A 267 13.88 1.21 21.80
N GLN A 268 12.82 1.95 22.14
CA GLN A 268 12.54 2.36 23.53
C GLN A 268 11.69 1.34 24.28
N ASN A 269 10.74 0.70 23.59
CA ASN A 269 9.79 -0.24 24.15
C ASN A 269 9.66 -1.48 23.25
N PRO A 270 10.48 -2.53 23.50
CA PRO A 270 10.43 -3.78 22.73
C PRO A 270 9.06 -4.48 22.76
N ASP A 271 8.30 -4.34 23.86
CA ASP A 271 6.97 -4.95 23.98
C ASP A 271 5.95 -4.38 22.98
N ALA A 272 6.26 -3.23 22.37
CA ALA A 272 5.43 -2.63 21.34
C ALA A 272 5.38 -3.45 20.04
N VAL A 273 6.22 -4.47 19.88
CA VAL A 273 6.20 -5.40 18.73
C VAL A 273 4.83 -6.06 18.51
N LYS A 274 4.01 -6.17 19.56
CA LYS A 274 2.65 -6.73 19.49
C LYS A 274 1.74 -5.94 18.55
N ASN A 275 1.84 -4.61 18.59
CA ASN A 275 1.13 -3.71 17.68
C ASN A 275 1.87 -2.36 17.57
N PRO A 276 2.96 -2.30 16.79
CA PRO A 276 3.86 -1.14 16.78
C PRO A 276 3.14 0.13 16.34
N PHE A 277 2.21 0.02 15.39
CA PHE A 277 1.46 1.16 14.87
C PHE A 277 0.53 1.78 15.92
N TYR A 278 -0.37 1.00 16.53
CA TYR A 278 -1.34 1.56 17.46
C TYR A 278 -0.70 2.01 18.78
N MET A 279 0.38 1.34 19.21
CA MET A 279 1.14 1.78 20.37
C MET A 279 1.95 3.06 20.14
N MET A 280 2.01 3.59 18.92
CA MET A 280 2.54 4.94 18.69
C MET A 280 1.62 6.03 19.26
N ALA A 281 0.31 5.77 19.30
CA ALA A 281 -0.67 6.78 19.65
C ALA A 281 -0.90 6.86 21.17
N PRO A 282 -1.11 8.06 21.72
CA PRO A 282 -1.52 8.20 23.11
C PRO A 282 -2.94 7.63 23.32
N ASP A 283 -3.26 7.21 24.54
CA ASP A 283 -4.50 6.50 24.87
C ASP A 283 -5.78 7.21 24.39
N TRP A 284 -5.83 8.54 24.52
CA TRP A 284 -6.99 9.34 24.10
C TRP A 284 -7.21 9.32 22.57
N ALA A 285 -6.15 9.10 21.79
CA ALA A 285 -6.18 9.13 20.33
C ALA A 285 -6.44 7.74 19.72
N LEU A 286 -6.37 6.66 20.50
CA LEU A 286 -6.52 5.28 19.99
C LEU A 286 -7.86 5.05 19.29
N ILE A 287 -8.98 5.41 19.92
CA ILE A 287 -10.31 5.20 19.32
C ILE A 287 -10.48 6.03 18.03
N PRO A 288 -10.19 7.35 18.02
CA PRO A 288 -10.18 8.13 16.79
C PRO A 288 -9.28 7.53 15.70
N LEU A 289 -8.10 7.03 16.07
CA LEU A 289 -7.15 6.43 15.15
C LEU A 289 -7.67 5.12 14.55
N VAL A 290 -8.31 4.26 15.35
CA VAL A 290 -8.96 3.04 14.85
C VAL A 290 -10.03 3.39 13.83
N VAL A 291 -10.89 4.37 14.13
CA VAL A 291 -11.94 4.81 13.19
C VAL A 291 -11.32 5.33 11.88
N LEU A 292 -10.28 6.16 11.97
CA LEU A 292 -9.58 6.68 10.79
C LEU A 292 -8.89 5.57 9.99
N ALA A 293 -8.23 4.63 10.66
CA ALA A 293 -7.60 3.47 10.03
C ALA A 293 -8.64 2.58 9.34
N THR A 294 -9.80 2.35 9.96
CA THR A 294 -10.90 1.61 9.32
C THR A 294 -11.39 2.34 8.07
N MET A 295 -11.55 3.66 8.12
CA MET A 295 -11.93 4.44 6.93
C MET A 295 -10.86 4.34 5.83
N ALA A 296 -9.57 4.47 6.17
CA ALA A 296 -8.47 4.33 5.22
C ALA A 296 -8.42 2.92 4.61
N ALA A 297 -8.59 1.86 5.41
CA ALA A 297 -8.65 0.47 4.97
C ALA A 297 -9.84 0.20 4.04
N VAL A 298 -11.00 0.79 4.32
CA VAL A 298 -12.17 0.73 3.42
C VAL A 298 -11.84 1.41 2.09
N ILE A 299 -11.21 2.59 2.09
CA ILE A 299 -10.82 3.31 0.87
C ILE A 299 -9.81 2.50 0.05
N ALA A 300 -8.77 1.96 0.69
CA ALA A 300 -7.78 1.07 0.07
C ALA A 300 -8.45 -0.11 -0.65
N SER A 301 -9.34 -0.80 0.06
CA SER A 301 -10.08 -1.94 -0.47
C SER A 301 -10.93 -1.58 -1.69
N GLN A 302 -11.55 -0.39 -1.70
CA GLN A 302 -12.39 0.08 -2.81
C GLN A 302 -11.61 0.25 -4.11
N ALA A 303 -10.41 0.82 -4.04
CA ALA A 303 -9.56 1.05 -5.21
C ALA A 303 -9.21 -0.29 -5.87
N LEU A 304 -8.77 -1.26 -5.06
CA LEU A 304 -8.39 -2.58 -5.55
C LEU A 304 -9.56 -3.36 -6.16
N ILE A 305 -10.72 -3.34 -5.51
CA ILE A 305 -11.94 -3.98 -6.02
C ILE A 305 -12.36 -3.36 -7.36
N THR A 306 -12.26 -2.03 -7.50
CA THR A 306 -12.55 -1.34 -8.76
C THR A 306 -11.55 -1.72 -9.87
N GLY A 307 -10.27 -1.89 -9.50
CA GLY A 307 -9.24 -2.46 -10.38
C GLY A 307 -9.62 -3.86 -10.85
N ALA A 308 -10.07 -4.73 -9.95
CA ALA A 308 -10.48 -6.09 -10.28
C ALA A 308 -11.63 -6.12 -11.29
N PHE A 309 -12.68 -5.31 -11.09
CA PHE A 309 -13.77 -5.19 -12.06
C PHE A 309 -13.31 -4.71 -13.44
N SER A 310 -12.38 -3.74 -13.47
CA SER A 310 -11.83 -3.21 -14.72
C SER A 310 -11.05 -4.28 -15.48
N VAL A 311 -10.21 -5.04 -14.77
CA VAL A 311 -9.47 -6.17 -15.32
C VAL A 311 -10.43 -7.27 -15.80
N THR A 312 -11.47 -7.61 -15.03
CA THR A 312 -12.49 -8.58 -15.45
C THR A 312 -13.16 -8.20 -16.76
N LYS A 313 -13.59 -6.94 -16.90
CA LYS A 313 -14.20 -6.45 -18.15
C LYS A 313 -13.26 -6.62 -19.35
N GLN A 314 -11.98 -6.34 -19.16
CA GLN A 314 -10.98 -6.48 -20.21
C GLN A 314 -10.69 -7.95 -20.56
N VAL A 315 -10.64 -8.85 -19.58
CA VAL A 315 -10.51 -10.30 -19.78
C VAL A 315 -11.70 -10.88 -20.54
N ILE A 316 -12.92 -10.39 -20.27
CA ILE A 316 -14.13 -10.74 -21.05
C ILE A 316 -14.00 -10.29 -22.50
N GLN A 317 -13.47 -9.08 -22.76
CA GLN A 317 -13.23 -8.59 -24.12
C GLN A 317 -12.20 -9.41 -24.89
N LEU A 318 -11.23 -10.01 -24.19
CA LEU A 318 -10.26 -10.94 -24.76
C LEU A 318 -10.81 -12.36 -24.96
N GLY A 319 -12.05 -12.63 -24.53
CA GLY A 319 -12.71 -13.93 -24.71
C GLY A 319 -12.32 -15.01 -23.69
N TYR A 320 -11.65 -14.65 -22.59
CA TYR A 320 -11.22 -15.60 -21.55
C TYR A 320 -12.26 -15.79 -20.43
N LEU A 321 -13.26 -14.92 -20.32
CA LEU A 321 -14.36 -15.02 -19.35
C LEU A 321 -15.73 -14.81 -20.04
N PRO A 322 -16.81 -15.43 -19.53
CA PRO A 322 -18.16 -15.23 -20.06
C PRO A 322 -18.64 -13.79 -19.88
N ARG A 323 -19.51 -13.35 -20.80
CA ARG A 323 -20.14 -12.02 -20.78
C ARG A 323 -21.26 -11.91 -19.74
#